data_AF-A0A4Q6XH25-F1
#
_entry.id   AF-A0A4Q6XH25-F1
#
_cell.length_a   1.000
_cell.length_b   1.000
_cell.length_c   1.000
_cell.angle_alpha   90.00
_cell.angle_beta   90.00
_cell.angle_gamma   90.00
#
_symmetry.space_group_name_H-M   'P 1'
#
loop_
_entity.id
_entity.type
_entity.pdbx_description
1 polymer ?
#
loop_
_entity_poly.entity_id
_entity_poly.type
_entity_poly.pdbx_seq_one_letter_code
_entity_poly.pdbx_strand_id
1 'polypeptide(L)'
;MNPKQIALHWQILIGIVGGILVGFLCIQFAEGKEFVIDWIKPFGTIFINLLKLIAIPLIIVSLIKGVSDLKDTTQLSGLGLRTLGLYLLTTIIAVTLGLGLVNLVQPGGFLSNKTREEMLRSFGGVVDEKVEEVTAIEEMRGPLQPLVDIVPENIFESASANSNMLQIIFFSIIVGIAMILLPFSQAECRFTRVGENEQGKSRQIYENHFKK
;
A
#
# COMPACT_ATOMS: atom_id res chain seq x y z
N MET A 1 42.16 4.00 6.16
CA MET A 1 41.41 4.66 5.06
C MET A 1 39.94 4.58 5.40
N ASN A 2 39.31 5.69 5.81
CA ASN A 2 37.87 5.73 6.06
C ASN A 2 37.14 5.64 4.72
N PRO A 3 36.37 4.57 4.42
CA PRO A 3 35.57 4.56 3.22
C PRO A 3 34.50 5.65 3.37
N LYS A 4 34.47 6.60 2.42
CA LYS A 4 33.39 7.60 2.32
C LYS A 4 32.07 6.83 2.30
N GLN A 5 31.24 7.01 3.33
CA GLN A 5 29.88 6.49 3.32
C GLN A 5 29.10 7.23 2.23
N ILE A 6 28.88 6.54 1.11
CA ILE A 6 28.07 7.03 0.00
C ILE A 6 26.61 7.07 0.47
N ALA A 7 25.87 8.12 0.12
CA ALA A 7 24.46 8.25 0.50
C ALA A 7 23.59 7.14 -0.12
N LEU A 8 22.52 6.73 0.58
CA LEU A 8 21.70 5.57 0.21
C LEU A 8 21.07 5.70 -1.19
N HIS A 9 20.61 6.89 -1.57
CA HIS A 9 20.05 7.14 -2.89
C HIS A 9 21.07 6.90 -4.02
N TRP A 10 22.35 7.22 -3.78
CA TRP A 10 23.43 6.93 -4.72
C TRP A 10 23.71 5.44 -4.82
N GLN A 11 23.61 4.69 -3.73
CA GLN A 11 23.76 3.23 -3.75
C GLN A 11 22.64 2.57 -4.58
N ILE A 12 21.40 3.03 -4.45
CA ILE A 12 20.27 2.54 -5.24
C ILE A 12 20.47 2.85 -6.73
N LEU A 13 20.86 4.08 -7.07
CA LEU A 13 21.11 4.47 -8.46
C LEU A 13 22.23 3.64 -9.09
N ILE A 14 23.34 3.45 -8.36
CA ILE A 14 24.46 2.60 -8.82
C ILE A 14 23.98 1.15 -8.98
N GLY A 15 23.15 0.64 -8.07
CA GLY A 15 22.56 -0.71 -8.17
C GLY A 15 21.65 -0.88 -9.39
N ILE A 16 20.82 0.11 -9.72
CA ILE A 16 19.95 0.09 -10.90
C ILE A 16 20.80 0.10 -12.18
N VAL A 17 21.76 1.03 -12.28
CA VAL A 17 22.63 1.12 -13.46
C VAL A 17 23.48 -0.14 -13.61
N GLY A 18 24.04 -0.64 -12.51
CA GLY A 18 24.81 -1.89 -12.48
C GLY A 18 23.96 -3.09 -12.90
N GLY A 19 22.73 -3.20 -12.39
CA GLY A 19 21.79 -4.27 -12.75
C GLY A 19 21.43 -4.26 -14.24
N ILE A 20 21.23 -3.07 -14.82
CA ILE A 20 20.98 -2.92 -16.27
C ILE A 20 22.20 -3.36 -17.07
N LEU A 21 23.41 -2.93 -16.70
CA LEU A 21 24.65 -3.29 -17.39
C LEU A 21 24.92 -4.80 -17.33
N VAL A 22 24.77 -5.41 -16.16
CA VAL A 22 24.92 -6.86 -15.97
C VAL A 22 23.87 -7.63 -16.78
N GLY A 23 22.60 -7.20 -16.71
CA GLY A 23 21.53 -7.82 -17.50
C GLY A 23 21.79 -7.74 -19.00
N PHE A 24 22.22 -6.57 -19.49
CA PHE A 24 22.58 -6.38 -20.90
C PHE A 24 23.75 -7.27 -21.33
N LEU A 25 24.80 -7.37 -20.51
CA LEU A 25 25.97 -8.19 -20.80
C LEU A 25 25.63 -9.68 -20.81
N CYS A 26 24.82 -10.16 -19.86
CA CYS A 26 24.41 -11.56 -19.77
C CYS A 26 23.55 -12.00 -20.97
N ILE A 27 22.73 -11.12 -21.55
CA ILE A 27 21.92 -11.46 -22.74
C ILE A 27 22.79 -11.72 -23.98
N GLN A 28 24.02 -11.22 -24.03
CA GLN A 28 24.95 -11.48 -25.15
C GLN A 28 25.52 -12.92 -25.14
N PHE A 29 25.36 -13.66 -24.04
CA PHE A 29 25.81 -15.05 -23.92
C PHE A 29 24.61 -16.01 -24.00
N ALA A 30 24.77 -17.14 -24.70
CA ALA A 30 23.67 -18.09 -24.96
C ALA A 30 22.97 -18.62 -23.69
N GLU A 31 23.72 -18.87 -22.62
CA GLU A 31 23.20 -19.35 -21.33
C GLU A 31 22.98 -18.22 -20.30
N GLY A 32 23.36 -16.98 -20.62
CA GLY A 32 23.34 -15.89 -19.66
C GLY A 32 21.92 -15.46 -19.25
N LYS A 33 20.91 -15.69 -20.11
CA LYS A 33 19.50 -15.47 -19.76
C LYS A 33 19.03 -16.38 -18.63
N GLU A 34 19.34 -17.67 -18.73
CA GLU A 34 18.93 -18.69 -17.75
C GLU A 34 19.65 -18.45 -16.42
N PHE A 35 20.95 -18.11 -16.46
CA PHE A 35 21.70 -17.69 -15.28
C PHE A 35 21.04 -16.52 -14.53
N VAL A 36 20.60 -15.48 -15.23
CA VAL A 36 19.93 -14.32 -14.61
C VAL A 36 18.59 -14.74 -13.98
N ILE A 37 17.83 -15.61 -14.64
CA ILE A 37 16.53 -16.07 -14.15
C ILE A 37 16.67 -16.94 -12.91
N ASP A 38 17.65 -17.84 -12.88
CA ASP A 38 17.76 -18.83 -11.81
C ASP A 38 18.57 -18.33 -10.61
N TRP A 39 19.55 -17.45 -10.85
CA TRP A 39 20.49 -17.02 -9.80
C TRP A 39 20.31 -15.58 -9.37
N ILE A 40 19.86 -14.67 -10.25
CA ILE A 40 19.75 -13.24 -9.91
C ILE A 40 18.30 -12.88 -9.56
N LYS A 41 17.33 -13.31 -10.36
CA LYS A 41 15.91 -13.01 -10.16
C LYS A 41 15.39 -13.41 -8.77
N PRO A 42 15.77 -14.56 -8.16
CA PRO A 42 15.25 -14.92 -6.83
C PRO A 42 15.56 -13.88 -5.76
N PHE A 43 16.74 -13.24 -5.79
CA PHE A 43 17.08 -12.16 -4.87
C PHE A 43 16.16 -10.94 -5.06
N GLY A 44 15.84 -10.59 -6.31
CA GLY A 44 14.84 -9.56 -6.62
C GLY A 44 13.46 -9.93 -6.10
N THR A 45 13.03 -11.19 -6.28
CA THR A 45 11.75 -11.69 -5.77
C THR A 45 11.70 -11.64 -4.24
N ILE A 46 12.76 -12.04 -3.54
CA ILE A 46 12.85 -11.94 -2.07
C ILE A 46 12.72 -10.47 -1.65
N PHE A 47 13.43 -9.56 -2.30
CA PHE A 47 13.35 -8.13 -2.01
C PHE A 47 11.91 -7.59 -2.17
N ILE A 48 11.24 -7.92 -3.27
CA ILE A 48 9.84 -7.51 -3.50
C ILE A 48 8.90 -8.13 -2.47
N ASN A 49 9.10 -9.40 -2.10
CA ASN A 49 8.29 -10.06 -1.07
C ASN A 49 8.46 -9.41 0.31
N LEU A 50 9.68 -8.99 0.65
CA LEU A 50 9.95 -8.24 1.88
C LEU A 50 9.24 -6.89 1.88
N LEU A 51 9.27 -6.14 0.76
CA LEU A 51 8.54 -4.89 0.63
C LEU A 51 7.02 -5.07 0.75
N LYS A 52 6.46 -6.14 0.16
CA LYS A 52 5.03 -6.47 0.27
C LYS A 52 4.65 -6.86 1.70
N LEU A 53 5.48 -7.63 2.38
CA LEU A 53 5.25 -8.10 3.75
C LEU A 53 5.13 -6.94 4.75
N ILE A 54 5.96 -5.89 4.60
CA ILE A 54 5.91 -4.72 5.49
C ILE A 54 4.76 -3.76 5.15
N ALA A 55 4.27 -3.76 3.91
CA ALA A 55 3.32 -2.75 3.43
C ALA A 55 1.97 -2.83 4.17
N ILE A 56 1.35 -4.00 4.23
CA ILE A 56 0.00 -4.16 4.80
C ILE A 56 -0.05 -3.80 6.29
N PRO A 57 0.83 -4.34 7.17
CA PRO A 57 0.82 -3.96 8.59
C PRO A 57 1.07 -2.48 8.81
N LEU A 58 1.99 -1.88 8.04
CA LEU A 58 2.31 -0.46 8.14
C LEU A 58 1.11 0.41 7.77
N ILE A 59 0.41 0.08 6.69
CA ILE A 59 -0.78 0.82 6.23
C ILE A 59 -1.88 0.79 7.29
N ILE A 60 -2.22 -0.40 7.81
CA ILE A 60 -3.29 -0.56 8.81
C ILE A 60 -2.98 0.27 10.06
N VAL A 61 -1.80 0.09 10.65
CA VAL A 61 -1.40 0.79 11.88
C VAL A 61 -1.29 2.30 11.64
N SER A 62 -0.70 2.71 10.53
CA SER A 62 -0.51 4.14 10.21
C SER A 62 -1.84 4.85 9.95
N LEU A 63 -2.78 4.22 9.25
CA LEU A 63 -4.09 4.81 8.96
C LEU A 63 -4.95 4.87 10.21
N ILE A 64 -5.01 3.76 10.97
CA ILE A 64 -5.78 3.72 12.21
C ILE A 64 -5.29 4.81 13.17
N LYS A 65 -3.97 4.89 13.41
CA LYS A 65 -3.36 5.93 14.25
C LYS A 65 -3.60 7.33 13.69
N GLY A 66 -3.32 7.52 12.41
CA GLY A 66 -3.43 8.83 11.76
C GLY A 66 -4.86 9.38 11.75
N VAL A 67 -5.87 8.50 11.60
CA VAL A 67 -7.28 8.88 11.70
C VAL A 67 -7.67 9.10 13.16
N SER A 68 -7.25 8.24 14.11
CA SER A 68 -7.60 8.37 15.52
C SER A 68 -7.03 9.62 16.20
N ASP A 69 -5.93 10.17 15.68
CA ASP A 69 -5.33 11.41 16.17
C ASP A 69 -6.16 12.66 15.81
N LEU A 70 -7.18 12.51 14.94
CA LEU A 70 -8.11 13.60 14.60
C LEU A 70 -9.15 13.78 15.71
N LYS A 71 -9.31 15.02 16.18
CA LYS A 71 -10.23 15.38 17.28
C LYS A 71 -11.71 15.26 16.91
N ASP A 72 -12.04 15.36 15.62
CA ASP A 72 -13.41 15.28 15.11
C ASP A 72 -13.43 14.69 13.70
N THR A 73 -14.46 13.89 13.43
CA THR A 73 -14.84 13.29 12.15
C THR A 73 -14.99 14.31 11.01
N THR A 74 -15.40 15.55 11.30
CA THR A 74 -15.51 16.62 10.29
C THR A 74 -14.16 17.00 9.67
N GLN A 75 -13.07 16.88 10.44
CA GLN A 75 -11.72 17.17 9.93
C GLN A 75 -11.27 16.10 8.94
N LEU A 76 -11.66 14.84 9.15
CA LEU A 76 -11.35 13.73 8.25
C LEU A 76 -12.02 13.92 6.89
N SER A 77 -13.32 14.24 6.86
CA SER A 77 -14.05 14.43 5.60
C SER A 77 -13.52 15.65 4.82
N GLY A 78 -13.17 16.74 5.52
CA GLY A 78 -12.54 17.90 4.90
C GLY A 78 -11.16 17.60 4.28
N LEU A 79 -10.31 16.84 4.98
CA LEU A 79 -9.01 16.43 4.47
C LEU A 79 -9.13 15.46 3.28
N GLY A 80 -10.03 14.48 3.39
CA GLY A 80 -10.29 13.50 2.34
C GLY A 80 -10.79 14.14 1.05
N LEU A 81 -11.78 15.04 1.13
CA LEU A 81 -12.32 15.72 -0.05
C LEU A 81 -11.29 16.63 -0.73
N ARG A 82 -10.49 17.38 0.03
CA ARG A 82 -9.40 18.21 -0.53
C ARG A 82 -8.36 17.34 -1.23
N THR A 83 -7.99 16.22 -0.61
CA THR A 83 -7.02 15.27 -1.17
C THR A 83 -7.55 14.61 -2.44
N LEU A 84 -8.81 14.17 -2.44
CA LEU A 84 -9.47 13.59 -3.61
C LEU A 84 -9.56 14.60 -4.76
N GLY A 85 -9.98 15.84 -4.48
CA GLY A 85 -10.03 16.90 -5.48
C GLY A 85 -8.66 17.19 -6.08
N LEU A 86 -7.60 17.23 -5.26
CA LEU A 86 -6.23 17.42 -5.72
C LEU A 86 -5.75 16.23 -6.59
N TYR A 87 -6.04 14.99 -6.20
CA TYR A 87 -5.69 13.81 -6.99
C TYR A 87 -6.41 13.79 -8.33
N LEU A 88 -7.71 14.07 -8.36
CA LEU A 88 -8.47 14.12 -9.62
C LEU A 88 -7.94 15.20 -10.56
N LEU A 89 -7.71 16.41 -10.03
CA LEU A 89 -7.19 17.53 -10.83
C LEU A 89 -5.80 17.22 -11.40
N THR A 90 -4.89 16.73 -10.56
CA THR A 90 -3.53 16.37 -11.01
C THR A 90 -3.54 15.21 -11.99
N THR A 91 -4.42 14.22 -11.81
CA THR A 91 -4.60 13.09 -12.74
C THR A 91 -5.11 13.54 -14.09
N ILE A 92 -6.14 14.40 -14.12
CA ILE A 92 -6.67 14.98 -15.37
C ILE A 92 -5.56 15.72 -16.11
N ILE A 93 -4.82 16.59 -15.41
CA ILE A 93 -3.70 17.33 -16.02
C ILE A 93 -2.64 16.37 -16.58
N ALA A 94 -2.24 15.35 -15.80
CA ALA A 94 -1.24 14.37 -16.23
C ALA A 94 -1.70 13.58 -17.46
N VAL A 95 -2.96 13.11 -17.48
CA VAL A 95 -3.54 12.37 -18.62
C VAL A 95 -3.66 13.27 -19.86
N THR A 96 -4.12 14.51 -19.71
CA THR A 96 -4.19 15.47 -20.83
C THR A 96 -2.81 15.75 -21.41
N LEU A 97 -1.79 15.97 -20.58
CA LEU A 97 -0.41 16.17 -21.03
C LEU A 97 0.16 14.91 -21.70
N GLY A 98 -0.07 13.74 -21.11
CA GLY A 98 0.37 12.45 -21.65
C GLY A 98 -0.24 12.17 -23.02
N LEU A 99 -1.56 12.33 -23.16
CA LEU A 99 -2.26 12.18 -24.43
C LEU A 99 -1.83 13.24 -25.44
N GLY A 100 -1.60 14.49 -25.01
CA GLY A 100 -1.07 15.55 -25.86
C GLY A 100 0.31 15.18 -26.44
N LEU A 101 1.22 14.72 -25.60
CA LEU A 101 2.56 14.28 -26.02
C LEU A 101 2.51 13.06 -26.93
N VAL A 102 1.70 12.05 -26.62
CA VAL A 102 1.56 10.83 -27.45
C VAL A 102 1.01 11.17 -28.83
N ASN A 103 -0.01 12.04 -28.91
CA ASN A 103 -0.60 12.44 -30.20
C ASN A 103 0.35 13.31 -31.03
N LEU A 104 1.27 14.06 -30.38
CA LEU A 104 2.26 14.89 -31.07
C LEU A 104 3.47 14.08 -31.55
N VAL A 105 4.04 13.24 -30.69
CA VAL A 105 5.26 12.48 -30.97
C VAL A 105 4.97 11.23 -31.81
N GLN A 106 3.75 10.68 -31.72
CA GLN A 106 3.30 9.49 -32.45
C GLN A 106 4.35 8.34 -32.47
N PRO A 107 4.82 7.89 -31.29
CA PRO A 107 5.96 6.97 -31.20
C PRO A 107 5.73 5.61 -31.92
N GLY A 108 4.47 5.24 -32.17
CA GLY A 108 4.11 4.01 -32.88
C GLY A 108 4.46 3.98 -34.37
N GLY A 109 4.76 5.13 -34.99
CA GLY A 109 5.15 5.23 -36.40
C GLY A 109 6.56 4.74 -36.71
N PHE A 110 7.44 4.65 -35.71
CA PHE A 110 8.86 4.26 -35.88
C PHE A 110 9.09 2.74 -35.86
N LEU A 111 8.06 1.94 -35.60
CA LEU A 111 8.16 0.48 -35.51
C LEU A 111 7.89 -0.18 -36.86
N SER A 112 8.83 -1.00 -37.34
CA SER A 112 8.63 -1.80 -38.55
C SER A 112 7.52 -2.84 -38.37
N ASN A 113 6.83 -3.20 -39.45
CA ASN A 113 5.77 -4.23 -39.39
C ASN A 113 6.28 -5.58 -38.87
N LYS A 114 7.54 -5.94 -39.15
CA LYS A 114 8.18 -7.15 -38.63
C LYS A 114 8.37 -7.11 -37.12
N THR A 115 8.81 -5.97 -36.58
CA THR A 115 8.97 -5.77 -35.12
C THR A 115 7.63 -5.77 -34.40
N ARG A 116 6.57 -5.26 -35.05
CA ARG A 116 5.20 -5.30 -34.52
C ARG A 116 4.67 -6.72 -34.44
N GLU A 117 4.86 -7.53 -35.49
CA GLU A 117 4.49 -8.95 -35.49
C GLU A 117 5.28 -9.78 -34.48
N GLU A 118 6.57 -9.50 -34.31
CA GLU A 118 7.43 -10.19 -33.34
C GLU A 118 7.07 -9.85 -31.89
N MET A 119 6.73 -8.59 -31.59
CA MET A 119 6.16 -8.20 -30.30
C MET A 119 4.80 -8.84 -30.05
N LEU A 120 3.91 -8.86 -31.04
CA LEU A 120 2.62 -9.54 -30.93
C LEU A 120 2.79 -11.06 -30.73
N ARG A 121 3.85 -11.70 -31.23
CA ARG A 121 4.10 -13.11 -30.95
C ARG A 121 4.73 -13.36 -29.57
N SER A 122 5.62 -12.48 -29.11
CA SER A 122 6.23 -12.59 -27.77
C SER A 122 5.28 -12.20 -26.63
N PHE A 123 4.36 -11.26 -26.89
CA PHE A 123 3.43 -10.74 -25.88
C PHE A 123 1.96 -11.10 -26.13
N GLY A 124 1.59 -11.54 -27.34
CA GLY A 124 0.18 -11.77 -27.71
C GLY A 124 -0.50 -12.85 -26.89
N GLY A 125 0.19 -13.94 -26.54
CA GLY A 125 -0.39 -14.96 -25.65
C GLY A 125 -0.71 -14.45 -24.24
N VAL A 126 0.05 -13.48 -23.74
CA VAL A 126 -0.16 -12.87 -22.40
C VAL A 126 -1.14 -11.70 -22.46
N VAL A 127 -1.21 -11.02 -23.60
CA VAL A 127 -2.12 -9.88 -23.82
C VAL A 127 -3.52 -10.38 -24.16
N ASP A 128 -3.68 -11.41 -24.98
CA ASP A 128 -5.00 -11.94 -25.32
C ASP A 128 -5.69 -12.56 -24.10
N GLU A 129 -4.96 -13.31 -23.26
CA GLU A 129 -5.50 -13.85 -22.00
C GLU A 129 -5.93 -12.73 -21.03
N LYS A 130 -5.13 -11.67 -20.91
CA LYS A 130 -5.43 -10.51 -20.06
C LYS A 130 -6.58 -9.67 -20.61
N VAL A 131 -6.67 -9.53 -21.93
CA VAL A 131 -7.72 -8.76 -22.61
C VAL A 131 -9.04 -9.51 -22.52
N GLU A 132 -9.06 -10.83 -22.72
CA GLU A 132 -10.25 -11.65 -22.52
C GLU A 132 -10.73 -11.64 -21.06
N GLU A 133 -9.81 -11.70 -20.10
CA GLU A 133 -10.14 -11.57 -18.68
C GLU A 133 -10.76 -10.18 -18.39
N VAL A 134 -10.18 -9.11 -18.92
CA VAL A 134 -10.68 -7.74 -18.72
C VAL A 134 -12.02 -7.50 -19.44
N THR A 135 -12.19 -7.95 -20.68
CA THR A 135 -13.46 -7.76 -21.42
C THR A 135 -14.60 -8.57 -20.83
N ALA A 136 -14.35 -9.82 -20.42
CA ALA A 136 -15.34 -10.63 -19.70
C ALA A 136 -15.74 -9.99 -18.36
N ILE A 137 -14.80 -9.33 -17.69
CA ILE A 137 -15.04 -8.59 -16.46
C ILE A 137 -15.80 -7.27 -16.75
N GLU A 138 -15.44 -6.52 -17.78
CA GLU A 138 -16.09 -5.24 -18.12
C GLU A 138 -17.55 -5.42 -18.57
N GLU A 139 -17.88 -6.49 -19.28
CA GLU A 139 -19.26 -6.78 -19.69
C GLU A 139 -20.18 -7.13 -18.50
N MET A 140 -19.62 -7.64 -17.40
CA MET A 140 -20.36 -8.02 -16.19
C MET A 140 -20.37 -6.94 -15.11
N ARG A 141 -19.49 -5.93 -15.18
CA ARG A 141 -19.35 -4.91 -14.14
C ARG A 141 -20.18 -3.66 -14.46
N GLY A 142 -21.13 -3.36 -13.58
CA GLY A 142 -21.84 -2.08 -13.63
C GLY A 142 -20.90 -0.89 -13.40
N PRO A 143 -21.28 0.34 -13.81
CA PRO A 143 -20.47 1.55 -13.65
C PRO A 143 -20.15 1.88 -12.17
N LEU A 144 -20.92 1.33 -11.24
CA LEU A 144 -20.74 1.50 -9.80
C LEU A 144 -19.99 0.33 -9.14
N GLN A 145 -19.58 -0.69 -9.89
CA GLN A 145 -18.86 -1.84 -9.34
C GLN A 145 -17.58 -1.42 -8.58
N PRO A 146 -16.77 -0.46 -9.07
CA PRO A 146 -15.59 -0.01 -8.31
C PRO A 146 -15.92 0.57 -6.93
N LEU A 147 -17.13 1.12 -6.73
CA LEU A 147 -17.60 1.62 -5.44
C LEU A 147 -18.03 0.48 -4.52
N VAL A 148 -18.65 -0.57 -5.07
CA VAL A 148 -19.00 -1.79 -4.34
C VAL A 148 -17.74 -2.50 -3.87
N ASP A 149 -16.74 -2.63 -4.75
CA ASP A 149 -15.47 -3.31 -4.49
C ASP A 149 -14.61 -2.63 -3.41
N ILE A 150 -14.94 -1.39 -2.99
CA ILE A 150 -14.28 -0.70 -1.87
C ILE A 150 -14.61 -1.38 -0.55
N VAL A 151 -15.82 -1.94 -0.41
CA VAL A 151 -16.28 -2.58 0.82
C VAL A 151 -15.91 -4.06 0.77
N PRO A 152 -14.96 -4.54 1.60
CA PRO A 152 -14.60 -5.95 1.61
C PRO A 152 -15.73 -6.82 2.15
N GLU A 153 -15.92 -7.98 1.52
CA GLU A 153 -16.74 -9.06 2.09
C GLU A 153 -16.03 -9.72 3.29
N ASN A 154 -14.70 -9.86 3.22
CA ASN A 154 -13.87 -10.43 4.28
C ASN A 154 -12.50 -9.74 4.40
N ILE A 155 -12.18 -9.24 5.60
CA ILE A 155 -10.92 -8.52 5.88
C ILE A 155 -9.70 -9.44 5.83
N PHE A 156 -9.82 -10.67 6.33
CA PHE A 156 -8.68 -11.60 6.42
C PHE A 156 -8.26 -12.10 5.03
N GLU A 157 -9.22 -12.34 4.16
CA GLU A 157 -8.96 -12.68 2.76
C GLU A 157 -8.29 -11.50 2.04
N SER A 158 -8.85 -10.30 2.20
CA SER A 158 -8.31 -9.07 1.63
C SER A 158 -6.91 -8.74 2.14
N ALA A 159 -6.57 -9.13 3.37
CA ALA A 159 -5.25 -8.91 3.96
C ALA A 159 -4.20 -9.92 3.46
N SER A 160 -4.63 -11.08 2.94
CA SER A 160 -3.73 -12.05 2.32
C SER A 160 -3.45 -11.74 0.85
N ALA A 161 -4.38 -11.04 0.18
CA ALA A 161 -4.25 -10.60 -1.19
C ALA A 161 -3.74 -9.16 -1.29
N ASN A 162 -2.50 -8.99 -1.78
CA ASN A 162 -1.94 -7.66 -2.04
C ASN A 162 -2.74 -6.82 -3.07
N SER A 163 -3.66 -7.43 -3.83
CA SER A 163 -4.52 -6.72 -4.78
C SER A 163 -5.60 -5.88 -4.11
N ASN A 164 -5.97 -6.19 -2.87
CA ASN A 164 -7.16 -5.62 -2.22
C ASN A 164 -6.81 -4.46 -1.28
N MET A 165 -5.76 -3.69 -1.60
CA MET A 165 -5.29 -2.59 -0.75
C MET A 165 -6.36 -1.53 -0.48
N LEU A 166 -7.20 -1.22 -1.46
CA LEU A 166 -8.29 -0.25 -1.31
C LEU A 166 -9.28 -0.66 -0.19
N GLN A 167 -9.59 -1.95 -0.12
CA GLN A 167 -10.46 -2.52 0.91
C GLN A 167 -9.84 -2.44 2.31
N ILE A 168 -8.54 -2.71 2.41
CA ILE A 168 -7.78 -2.59 3.67
C ILE A 168 -7.73 -1.13 4.15
N ILE A 169 -7.54 -0.18 3.23
CA ILE A 169 -7.56 1.26 3.52
C ILE A 169 -8.94 1.66 4.05
N PHE A 170 -10.01 1.25 3.37
CA PHE A 170 -11.39 1.56 3.76
C PHE A 170 -11.72 1.05 5.17
N PHE A 171 -11.41 -0.22 5.44
CA PHE A 171 -11.59 -0.82 6.76
C PHE A 171 -10.79 -0.09 7.84
N SER A 172 -9.52 0.22 7.58
CA SER A 172 -8.63 0.91 8.53
C SER A 172 -9.16 2.30 8.90
N ILE A 173 -9.74 3.03 7.94
CA ILE A 173 -10.37 4.33 8.18
C ILE A 173 -11.61 4.18 9.06
N ILE A 174 -12.48 3.21 8.79
CA ILE A 174 -13.67 2.96 9.63
C ILE A 174 -13.27 2.63 11.07
N VAL A 175 -12.26 1.77 11.26
CA VAL A 175 -11.75 1.43 12.60
C VAL A 175 -11.17 2.67 13.30
N GLY A 176 -10.44 3.51 12.58
CA GLY A 176 -9.93 4.79 13.09
C GLY A 176 -11.06 5.72 13.55
N ILE A 177 -12.10 5.88 12.74
CA ILE A 177 -13.29 6.69 13.09
C ILE A 177 -14.01 6.09 14.31
N ALA A 178 -14.18 4.77 14.36
CA ALA A 178 -14.82 4.10 15.49
C ALA A 178 -14.07 4.38 16.80
N MET A 179 -12.73 4.42 16.78
CA MET A 179 -11.95 4.79 17.97
C MET A 179 -12.15 6.24 18.43
N ILE A 180 -12.37 7.19 17.51
CA ILE A 180 -12.70 8.58 17.89
C ILE A 180 -14.05 8.66 18.60
N LEU A 181 -15.02 7.84 18.16
CA LEU A 181 -16.38 7.82 18.70
C LEU A 181 -16.49 7.09 20.04
N LEU A 182 -15.52 6.25 20.40
CA LEU A 182 -15.50 5.55 21.68
C LEU A 182 -15.05 6.51 22.80
N PRO A 183 -15.90 6.80 23.80
CA PRO A 183 -15.47 7.62 24.93
C PRO A 183 -14.51 6.82 25.82
N PHE A 184 -13.31 7.35 26.06
CA PHE A 184 -12.30 6.82 27.01
C PHE A 184 -12.80 6.73 28.48
N SER A 185 -14.05 7.10 28.76
CA SER A 185 -14.61 7.32 30.10
C SER A 185 -14.86 6.07 30.95
N GLN A 186 -14.70 4.84 30.46
CA GLN A 186 -15.02 3.63 31.25
C GLN A 186 -13.84 2.72 31.61
N ALA A 187 -12.65 2.94 31.06
CA ALA A 187 -11.48 2.12 31.39
C ALA A 187 -10.77 2.56 32.69
N GLU A 188 -10.82 3.86 33.04
CA GLU A 188 -10.10 4.41 34.19
C GLU A 188 -10.88 4.39 35.52
N CYS A 189 -12.20 4.17 35.50
CA CYS A 189 -13.05 4.45 36.67
C CYS A 189 -13.40 3.23 37.54
N ARG A 190 -12.87 2.04 37.22
CA ARG A 190 -13.13 0.81 38.00
C ARG A 190 -11.91 0.30 38.77
N PHE A 191 -10.69 0.54 38.29
CA PHE A 191 -9.47 0.14 39.02
C PHE A 191 -9.04 1.15 40.09
N THR A 192 -9.26 2.44 39.86
CA THR A 192 -9.03 3.49 40.87
C THR A 192 -9.98 3.37 42.07
N ARG A 193 -11.26 3.08 41.82
CA ARG A 193 -12.26 2.92 42.90
C ARG A 193 -12.06 1.69 43.79
N VAL A 194 -11.43 0.63 43.30
CA VAL A 194 -11.10 -0.55 44.13
C VAL A 194 -9.87 -0.27 44.99
N GLY A 195 -8.84 0.38 44.43
CA GLY A 195 -7.64 0.77 45.19
C GLY A 195 -7.91 1.79 46.30
N GLU A 196 -8.77 2.79 46.07
CA GLU A 196 -9.13 3.78 47.10
C GLU A 196 -10.00 3.18 48.23
N ASN A 197 -10.90 2.27 47.92
CA ASN A 197 -11.75 1.62 48.93
C ASN A 197 -10.97 0.70 49.87
N GLU A 198 -9.93 0.01 49.39
CA GLU A 198 -9.10 -0.85 50.25
C GLU A 198 -8.08 -0.08 51.09
N GLN A 199 -7.53 1.02 50.56
CA GLN A 199 -6.66 1.91 51.34
C GLN A 199 -7.44 2.67 52.42
N GLY A 200 -8.67 3.12 52.12
CA GLY A 200 -9.58 3.71 53.10
C GLY A 200 -9.93 2.75 54.24
N LYS A 201 -10.23 1.48 53.90
CA LYS A 201 -10.53 0.44 54.90
C LYS A 201 -9.32 0.09 55.76
N SER A 202 -8.13 -0.04 55.16
CA SER A 202 -6.90 -0.34 55.91
C SER A 202 -6.57 0.79 56.90
N ARG A 203 -6.65 2.06 56.48
CA ARG A 203 -6.36 3.21 57.33
C ARG A 203 -7.31 3.30 58.54
N GLN A 204 -8.57 2.93 58.34
CA GLN A 204 -9.59 2.94 59.40
C GLN A 204 -9.47 1.76 60.38
N ILE A 205 -8.93 0.63 59.93
CA ILE A 205 -8.59 -0.51 60.80
C ILE A 205 -7.37 -0.15 61.68
N TYR A 206 -6.34 0.51 61.13
CA TYR A 206 -5.18 0.95 61.91
C TYR A 206 -5.53 2.02 62.95
N GLU A 207 -6.38 3.01 62.63
CA GLU A 207 -6.79 4.04 63.59
C GLU A 207 -7.63 3.51 64.75
N ASN A 208 -8.49 2.51 64.51
CA ASN A 208 -9.30 1.90 65.55
C ASN A 208 -8.50 0.95 66.45
N HIS A 209 -7.40 0.38 65.96
CA HIS A 209 -6.55 -0.52 66.74
C HIS A 209 -5.59 0.21 67.69
N PHE A 210 -5.32 1.50 67.44
CA PHE A 210 -4.46 2.36 68.27
C PHE A 210 -5.24 3.28 69.24
N LYS A 211 -6.57 3.30 69.18
CA LYS A 211 -7.45 4.11 70.06
C LYS A 211 -8.11 3.32 71.20
N LYS A 212 -7.68 2.08 71.46
CA LYS A 212 -8.01 1.32 72.67
C LYS A 212 -6.75 1.14 73.51
#